data_AF-A0A4Y7QTZ8-F1
#
_entry.id   AF-A0A4Y7QTZ8-F1
#
_cell.length_a   1.000
_cell.length_b   1.000
_cell.length_c   1.000
_cell.angle_alpha   90.00
_cell.angle_beta   90.00
_cell.angle_gamma   90.00
#
_symmetry.space_group_name_H-M   'P 1'
#
loop_
_entity.id
_entity.type
_entity.pdbx_description
1 polymer ?
#
loop_
_entity_poly.entity_id
_entity_poly.type
_entity_poly.pdbx_seq_one_letter_code
_entity_poly.pdbx_strand_id
1 'polypeptide(L)' 'MNKRLNVLMKITPFLSVLFILIGISMAILGALDHNHKMFMGSLFVIVQAALVITYTKMFKKIGF' A
#
# COMPACT_ATOMS: atom_id res chain seq x y z
N MET A 1 -16.92 14.68 7.48
CA MET A 1 -15.96 13.59 7.81
C MET A 1 -15.50 13.71 9.27
N ASN A 2 -15.48 12.62 10.05
CA ASN A 2 -15.01 12.66 11.45
C ASN A 2 -13.53 13.11 11.51
N LYS A 3 -13.15 13.93 12.50
CA LYS A 3 -11.76 14.43 12.70
C LYS A 3 -10.73 13.29 12.63
N ARG A 4 -11.04 12.14 13.24
CA ARG A 4 -10.19 10.93 13.19
C ARG A 4 -10.05 10.35 11.79
N LEU A 5 -11.14 10.29 11.02
CA LEU A 5 -11.14 9.77 9.65
C LEU A 5 -10.33 10.68 8.71
N ASN A 6 -10.40 12.00 8.91
CA ASN A 6 -9.63 12.97 8.12
C ASN A 6 -8.12 12.87 8.39
N VAL A 7 -7.73 12.67 9.65
CA VAL A 7 -6.33 12.40 10.01
C VAL A 7 -5.85 11.10 9.38
N LEU A 8 -6.68 10.04 9.45
CA LEU A 8 -6.36 8.75 8.86
C LEU A 8 -6.13 8.88 7.34
N MET A 9 -7.07 9.48 6.59
CA MET A 9 -6.93 9.70 5.14
C MET A 9 -5.73 10.55 4.73
N LYS A 10 -5.25 11.43 5.61
CA LYS A 10 -4.01 12.19 5.39
C LYS A 10 -2.76 11.32 5.47
N ILE A 11 -2.74 10.34 6.38
CA ILE A 11 -1.59 9.48 6.66
C ILE A 11 -1.58 8.24 5.77
N THR A 12 -2.75 7.71 5.40
CA THR A 12 -2.94 6.54 4.53
C THR A 12 -2.07 6.54 3.25
N PRO A 13 -1.98 7.63 2.46
CA PRO A 13 -1.15 7.62 1.25
C PRO A 13 0.34 7.50 1.56
N PHE A 14 0.82 8.15 2.63
CA PHE A 14 2.22 8.02 3.06
C PHE A 14 2.52 6.57 3.50
N LEU A 15 1.64 6.00 4.31
CA LEU A 15 1.78 4.62 4.78
C LEU A 15 1.77 3.61 3.62
N SER A 16 0.95 3.86 2.60
CA SER A 16 0.87 3.01 1.41
C SER A 16 2.16 3.05 0.58
N VAL A 17 2.79 4.21 0.41
CA VAL A 17 4.11 4.31 -0.24
C VAL A 17 5.15 3.51 0.52
N LEU A 18 5.12 3.56 1.85
CA LEU A 18 6.03 2.80 2.70
C LEU A 18 5.82 1.29 2.54
N PHE A 19 4.56 0.82 2.47
CA PHE A 19 4.25 -0.59 2.16
C PHE A 19 4.71 -1.02 0.77
N ILE A 20 4.62 -0.15 -0.25
CA ILE A 20 5.13 -0.45 -1.60
C ILE A 20 6.65 -0.63 -1.55
N LEU A 21 7.38 0.25 -0.87
CA LEU A 21 8.84 0.13 -0.73
C LEU A 21 9.24 -1.17 -0.02
N ILE A 22 8.56 -1.51 1.08
CA ILE A 22 8.78 -2.77 1.79
C ILE A 22 8.47 -3.96 0.89
N GLY A 23 7.35 -3.91 0.17
CA GLY A 23 6.94 -4.93 -0.78
C GLY A 23 7.99 -5.15 -1.86
N ILE A 24 8.54 -4.08 -2.46
CA ILE A 24 9.60 -4.20 -3.47
C ILE A 24 10.85 -4.86 -2.87
N SER A 25 11.28 -4.44 -1.69
CA SER A 25 12.41 -5.07 -1.01
C SER A 25 12.18 -6.56 -0.73
N MET A 26 10.98 -6.93 -0.25
CA MET A 26 10.62 -8.33 -0.03
C MET A 26 10.49 -9.13 -1.32
N ALA A 27 10.07 -8.50 -2.42
CA ALA A 27 9.99 -9.14 -3.74
C ALA A 27 11.39 -9.49 -4.24
N ILE A 28 12.34 -8.56 -4.11
CA ILE A 28 13.74 -8.78 -4.52
C ILE A 28 14.36 -9.90 -3.67
N LEU A 29 14.19 -9.86 -2.34
CA LEU A 29 14.69 -10.90 -1.44
C LEU A 29 14.04 -12.26 -1.73
N GLY A 30 12.71 -12.29 -1.90
CA GLY A 30 11.97 -13.51 -2.20
C GLY A 30 12.34 -14.12 -3.56
N ALA A 31 12.66 -13.29 -4.56
CA ALA A 31 13.16 -13.76 -5.85
C ALA A 31 14.58 -14.32 -5.74
N LEU A 32 15.46 -13.64 -5.00
CA LEU A 32 16.85 -14.07 -4.80
C LEU A 32 16.93 -15.42 -4.06
N ASP A 33 16.13 -15.58 -3.02
CA ASP A 33 16.07 -16.79 -2.20
C ASP A 33 15.20 -17.91 -2.83
N HIS A 34 14.70 -17.73 -4.05
CA HIS A 34 13.73 -18.63 -4.70
C HIS A 34 12.50 -18.94 -3.81
N ASN A 35 12.19 -18.04 -2.90
CA ASN A 35 11.11 -18.15 -1.93
C ASN A 35 9.82 -17.61 -2.55
N HIS A 36 9.14 -18.46 -3.32
CA HIS A 36 7.90 -18.11 -4.01
C HIS A 36 6.79 -17.61 -3.07
N LYS A 37 6.75 -18.06 -1.80
CA LYS A 37 5.77 -17.59 -0.82
C LYS A 37 6.02 -16.14 -0.45
N MET A 38 7.27 -15.79 -0.17
CA MET A 38 7.67 -14.42 0.14
C MET A 38 7.49 -13.49 -1.07
N PHE A 39 7.86 -13.98 -2.26
CA PHE A 39 7.66 -13.24 -3.51
C PHE A 39 6.18 -12.94 -3.77
N MET A 40 5.30 -13.95 -3.74
CA MET A 40 3.86 -13.73 -3.94
C MET A 40 3.22 -12.87 -2.85
N GLY A 41 3.63 -13.05 -1.59
CA GLY A 41 3.17 -12.21 -0.48
C GLY A 41 3.53 -10.73 -0.69
N SER A 42 4.74 -10.45 -1.18
CA SER A 42 5.19 -9.09 -1.43
C SER A 42 4.41 -8.42 -2.58
N LEU A 43 4.13 -9.14 -3.66
CA LEU A 43 3.27 -8.66 -4.75
C LEU A 43 1.86 -8.33 -4.26
N PHE A 44 1.30 -9.19 -3.40
CA PHE A 44 -0.01 -8.93 -2.78
C PHE A 44 -0.01 -7.64 -1.96
N VAL A 45 1.03 -7.42 -1.14
CA VAL A 45 1.17 -6.18 -0.35
C VAL A 45 1.25 -4.93 -1.25
N ILE A 46 2.01 -5.00 -2.35
CA ILE A 46 2.13 -3.89 -3.31
C ILE A 46 0.78 -3.56 -3.94
N VAL A 47 0.04 -4.58 -4.41
CA VAL A 47 -1.28 -4.40 -5.03
C VAL A 47 -2.26 -3.78 -4.04
N GLN A 48 -2.29 -4.27 -2.80
CA GLN A 48 -3.18 -3.73 -1.76
C GLN A 48 -2.85 -2.26 -1.44
N ALA A 49 -1.57 -1.92 -1.34
CA ALA A 49 -1.15 -0.53 -1.12
C ALA A 49 -1.52 0.39 -2.30
N ALA A 50 -1.37 -0.07 -3.54
CA ALA A 50 -1.78 0.67 -4.72
C ALA A 50 -3.31 0.90 -4.78
N LEU A 51 -4.10 -0.11 -4.42
CA LEU A 51 -5.55 0.01 -4.30
C LEU A 51 -5.94 1.03 -3.24
N VAL A 52 -5.33 0.99 -2.06
CA VAL A 52 -5.60 1.95 -0.97
C VAL A 52 -5.31 3.38 -1.39
N ILE A 53 -4.21 3.64 -2.12
CA ILE A 53 -3.90 4.95 -2.69
C ILE A 53 -4.99 5.38 -3.69
N THR A 54 -5.38 4.47 -4.58
CA THR A 54 -6.38 4.73 -5.62
C THR A 54 -7.73 5.10 -5.01
N TYR A 55 -8.19 4.32 -4.02
CA TYR A 55 -9.41 4.61 -3.27
C TYR A 55 -9.32 5.93 -2.52
N THR A 56 -8.20 6.20 -1.82
CA THR A 56 -8.02 7.48 -1.10
C THR A 56 -8.10 8.68 -2.05
N LYS A 57 -7.50 8.57 -3.24
CA LYS A 57 -7.60 9.61 -4.29
C LYS A 57 -9.03 9.76 -4.82
N MET A 58 -9.73 8.64 -5.02
CA MET A 58 -11.13 8.64 -5.49
C MET A 58 -12.07 9.28 -4.46
N PHE A 59 -11.94 8.93 -3.17
CA PHE A 59 -12.70 9.55 -2.08
C PHE A 59 -12.46 11.06 -1.98
N LYS A 60 -11.20 11.51 -2.06
CA LYS A 60 -10.87 12.94 -2.12
C LYS A 60 -11.48 13.66 -3.33
N LYS A 61 -11.56 12.99 -4.49
CA LYS A 61 -12.12 13.56 -5.72
C LYS A 61 -13.65 13.67 -5.69
N ILE A 62 -14.32 12.79 -4.93
CA ILE A 62 -15.78 12.78 -4.77
C ILE A 62 -16.25 13.84 -3.75
N GLY A 63 -15.33 14.56 -3.08
CA GLY A 63 -15.67 15.69 -2.20
C GLY A 63 -15.95 15.31 -0.74
N PHE A 64 -15.49 14.13 -0.30
CA PHE A 64 -15.55 13.67 1.09
C PHE A 64 -14.36 14.14 1.94
#